data_AF-A0A1G7PTV3-F1
#
_entry.id   AF-A0A1G7PTV3-F1
#
_cell.length_a   1.000
_cell.length_b   1.000
_cell.length_c   1.000
_cell.angle_alpha   90.00
_cell.angle_beta   90.00
_cell.angle_gamma   90.00
#
_symmetry.space_group_name_H-M   'P 1'
#
loop_
_entity.id
_entity.type
_entity.pdbx_description
1 polymer ?
#
loop_
_entity_poly.entity_id
_entity_poly.type
_entity_poly.pdbx_seq_one_letter_code
_entity_poly.pdbx_strand_id
1 'polypeptide(L)' 'MSESTITQLPDPSGFSADPFTDVIRDGARKLIEQAVQAELATLMAAFSNEKLQDGRARLVRHGHLPERDVMT' A
#
# COMPACT_ATOMS: atom_id res chain seq x y z
N MET A 1 10.86 -2.37 44.45
CA MET A 1 10.84 -1.37 43.38
C MET A 1 12.27 -1.19 42.94
N SER A 2 12.67 -1.81 41.83
CA SER A 2 14.04 -1.72 41.31
C SER A 2 14.10 -0.53 40.36
N GLU A 3 14.72 0.55 40.83
CA GLU A 3 15.07 1.73 40.04
C GLU A 3 16.13 1.33 39.00
N SER A 4 15.72 1.15 37.75
CA SER A 4 16.65 0.95 36.64
C SER A 4 17.16 2.31 36.16
N THR A 5 18.38 2.67 36.58
CA THR A 5 19.14 3.88 36.16
C THR A 5 19.67 3.80 34.71
N ILE A 6 19.40 2.71 33.99
CA ILE A 6 19.93 2.50 32.64
C ILE A 6 19.01 3.18 31.62
N THR A 7 19.42 4.33 31.12
CA THR A 7 18.83 4.95 29.92
C THR A 7 19.22 4.12 28.71
N GLN A 8 18.25 3.51 28.02
CA GLN A 8 18.53 2.79 26.79
C GLN A 8 18.92 3.78 25.69
N LEU A 9 20.11 3.58 25.13
CA LEU A 9 20.60 4.35 24.00
C LEU A 9 20.00 3.76 22.72
N PRO A 10 19.27 4.53 21.90
CA PRO A 10 18.83 4.07 20.58
C PRO A 10 20.05 3.64 19.76
N ASP A 11 19.90 2.57 18.97
CA ASP A 11 20.97 2.08 18.11
C ASP A 11 21.45 3.21 17.16
N PRO A 12 22.72 3.61 17.22
CA PRO A 12 23.24 4.71 16.41
C PRO A 12 23.25 4.41 14.90
N SER A 13 23.02 3.16 14.50
CA SER A 13 22.94 2.74 13.10
C SER A 13 21.63 3.15 12.41
N GLY A 14 20.60 3.56 13.16
CA GLY A 14 19.31 3.99 12.62
C GLY A 14 18.39 2.86 12.13
N PHE A 15 18.73 1.60 12.43
CA PHE A 15 17.81 0.48 12.19
C PHE A 15 16.65 0.50 13.19
N SER A 16 15.47 0.05 12.74
CA SER A 16 14.35 -0.16 13.63
C SER A 16 14.66 -1.27 14.62
N ALA A 17 13.88 -1.34 15.72
CA ALA A 17 14.01 -2.43 16.68
C ALA A 17 13.65 -3.80 16.08
N ASP A 18 12.95 -3.84 14.94
CA ASP A 18 12.58 -5.06 14.21
C ASP A 18 12.65 -4.87 12.67
N PRO A 19 13.85 -4.82 12.09
CA PRO A 19 14.04 -4.47 10.69
C PRO A 19 13.55 -5.57 9.74
N PHE A 20 13.45 -6.81 10.20
CA PHE A 20 12.96 -7.92 9.39
C PHE A 20 11.44 -7.83 9.19
N THR A 21 10.70 -7.55 10.26
CA THR A 21 9.26 -7.34 10.17
C THR A 21 8.91 -6.14 9.30
N ASP A 22 9.70 -5.06 9.37
CA ASP A 22 9.49 -3.89 8.51
C ASP A 22 9.63 -4.24 7.01
N VAL A 23 10.66 -5.00 6.65
CA VAL A 23 10.86 -5.46 5.26
C VAL A 23 9.70 -6.35 4.79
N ILE A 24 9.21 -7.26 5.64
CA ILE A 24 8.06 -8.10 5.30
C ILE A 24 6.80 -7.24 5.10
N ARG A 25 6.53 -6.29 5.99
CA ARG A 25 5.37 -5.41 5.92
C ARG A 25 5.38 -4.54 4.65
N ASP A 26 6.53 -3.98 4.31
CA ASP A 26 6.72 -3.21 3.07
C ASP A 26 6.52 -4.10 1.83
N GLY A 27 7.11 -5.30 1.83
CA GLY A 27 6.94 -6.27 0.75
C GLY A 27 5.47 -6.67 0.54
N ALA A 28 4.76 -6.98 1.63
CA ALA A 28 3.34 -7.32 1.59
C ALA A 28 2.49 -6.15 1.03
N ARG A 29 2.77 -4.91 1.48
CA ARG A 29 2.10 -3.70 0.97
C ARG A 29 2.27 -3.55 -0.53
N LYS A 30 3.49 -3.71 -1.05
CA LYS A 30 3.80 -3.63 -2.48
C LYS A 30 3.09 -4.70 -3.29
N LEU A 31 3.02 -5.94 -2.79
CA LEU A 31 2.30 -7.02 -3.47
C LEU A 31 0.80 -6.74 -3.57
N ILE A 32 0.20 -6.22 -2.49
CA ILE A 32 -1.22 -5.83 -2.47
C ILE A 32 -1.47 -4.69 -3.46
N GLU A 33 -0.61 -3.67 -3.47
CA GLU A 33 -0.71 -2.56 -4.43
C GLU A 33 -0.66 -3.07 -5.88
N GLN A 34 0.30 -3.92 -6.19
CA GLN A 34 0.45 -4.51 -7.54
C GLN A 34 -0.78 -5.32 -7.94
N ALA A 35 -1.31 -6.15 -7.04
CA ALA A 35 -2.51 -6.94 -7.30
C ALA A 35 -3.72 -6.04 -7.63
N VAL A 36 -3.94 -4.99 -6.83
CA VAL A 36 -5.04 -4.04 -7.05
C VAL A 36 -4.88 -3.29 -8.38
N GLN A 37 -3.66 -2.86 -8.74
CA GLN A 37 -3.44 -2.21 -10.04
C GLN A 37 -3.71 -3.15 -11.21
N ALA A 38 -3.33 -4.44 -11.09
CA ALA A 38 -3.59 -5.44 -12.12
C ALA A 38 -5.10 -5.73 -12.28
N GLU A 39 -5.84 -5.84 -11.19
CA GLU A 39 -7.29 -6.00 -11.20
C GLU A 39 -7.98 -4.78 -11.84
N LEU A 40 -7.57 -3.56 -11.46
CA LEU A 40 -8.09 -2.33 -12.04
C LEU A 40 -7.85 -2.27 -13.56
N ALA A 41 -6.64 -2.62 -14.02
CA ALA A 41 -6.31 -2.65 -15.44
C ALA A 41 -7.20 -3.66 -16.20
N THR A 42 -7.41 -4.84 -15.62
CA THR A 42 -8.28 -5.88 -16.18
C THR A 42 -9.72 -5.38 -16.28
N LEU A 43 -10.24 -4.74 -15.22
CA LEU A 43 -11.57 -4.16 -15.22
C LEU A 43 -11.73 -3.07 -16.29
N MET A 44 -10.79 -2.13 -16.38
CA MET A 44 -10.85 -1.07 -17.39
C MET A 44 -10.80 -1.63 -18.82
N ALA A 45 -9.99 -2.64 -19.06
CA ALA A 45 -9.91 -3.30 -20.36
C ALA A 45 -11.24 -3.97 -20.75
N ALA A 46 -11.90 -4.64 -19.81
CA ALA A 46 -13.19 -5.30 -20.04
C ALA A 46 -14.29 -4.34 -20.51
N PHE A 47 -14.29 -3.09 -20.02
CA PHE A 47 -15.29 -2.06 -20.36
C PHE A 47 -14.80 -1.06 -21.43
N SER A 48 -13.64 -1.27 -22.04
CA SER A 48 -12.99 -0.31 -22.95
C SER A 48 -13.83 0.06 -24.18
N ASN A 49 -14.66 -0.87 -24.67
CA ASN A 49 -15.53 -0.66 -25.83
C ASN A 49 -16.91 -0.10 -25.48
N GLU A 50 -17.25 -0.02 -24.18
CA GLU A 50 -18.54 0.48 -23.75
C GLU A 50 -18.55 2.00 -23.67
N LYS A 51 -19.48 2.60 -24.41
CA LYS A 51 -19.66 4.05 -24.46
C LYS A 51 -21.11 4.44 -24.19
N LEU A 52 -21.28 5.61 -23.60
CA LEU A 52 -22.58 6.26 -23.47
C LEU A 52 -23.06 6.77 -24.84
N GLN A 53 -24.34 7.15 -24.93
CA GLN A 53 -24.93 7.66 -26.17
C GLN A 53 -24.23 8.91 -26.72
N ASP A 54 -23.57 9.67 -25.84
CA ASP A 54 -22.78 10.87 -26.18
C ASP A 54 -21.31 10.54 -26.57
N GLY A 55 -20.95 9.26 -26.64
CA GLY A 55 -19.62 8.79 -27.07
C GLY A 55 -18.55 8.75 -25.97
N ARG A 56 -18.87 9.14 -24.73
CA ARG A 56 -17.93 9.04 -23.60
C ARG A 56 -17.81 7.59 -23.11
N ALA A 57 -16.65 7.24 -22.55
CA ALA A 57 -16.45 5.93 -21.93
C ALA A 57 -17.47 5.70 -20.81
N ARG A 58 -18.02 4.49 -20.73
CA ARG A 58 -18.99 4.13 -19.67
C ARG A 58 -18.35 4.03 -18.29
N LEU A 59 -17.07 3.67 -18.24
CA LEU A 59 -16.29 3.51 -17.01
C LEU A 59 -15.01 4.36 -17.08
N VAL A 60 -14.67 5.02 -15.97
CA VAL A 60 -13.46 5.84 -15.83
C VAL A 60 -12.78 5.60 -14.49
N ARG A 61 -11.47 5.79 -14.43
CA ARG A 61 -10.71 5.76 -13.18
C ARG A 61 -10.79 7.12 -12.49
N HIS A 62 -11.27 7.14 -11.24
CA HIS A 62 -11.35 8.36 -10.44
C HIS A 62 -10.12 8.56 -9.54
N GLY A 63 -8.92 8.60 -10.15
CA GLY A 63 -7.66 8.86 -9.44
C GLY A 63 -7.30 7.81 -8.41
N HIS A 64 -6.76 8.25 -7.26
CA HIS A 64 -6.36 7.43 -6.12
C HIS A 64 -7.00 7.97 -4.84
N LEU A 65 -7.28 7.06 -3.91
CA LEU A 65 -7.62 7.43 -2.54
C LEU A 65 -6.33 7.76 -1.76
N PRO A 66 -6.44 8.45 -0.60
CA PRO A 66 -5.33 8.63 0.31
C PRO A 66 -4.70 7.29 0.72
N GLU A 67 -3.44 7.33 1.15
CA GLU A 67 -2.77 6.17 1.74
C GLU A 67 -3.59 5.63 2.92
N ARG A 68 -3.66 4.30 3.02
CA ARG A 68 -4.39 3.60 4.08
C ARG A 68 -3.46 2.64 4.79
N ASP A 69 -3.62 2.56 6.10
CA ASP A 69 -3.00 1.49 6.86
C ASP A 69 -3.64 0.16 6.47
N VAL A 70 -2.80 -0.73 5.94
CA VAL A 70 -3.15 -2.12 5.65
C VAL A 70 -2.65 -2.95 6.82
N MET A 71 -3.58 -3.54 7.58
CA MET A 71 -3.21 -4.48 8.62
C MET A 71 -2.76 -5.78 7.97
N THR A 72 -1.44 -5.96 7.88
CA THR A 72 -0.75 -7.19 7.47
C THR A 72 -0.14 -7.85 8.69
#